data_AF-A0A1R0G8B9-F1
#
_entry.id   AF-A0A1R0G8B9-F1
#
_cell.length_a   1.000
_cell.length_b   1.000
_cell.length_c   1.000
_cell.angle_alpha   90.00
_cell.angle_beta   90.00
_cell.angle_gamma   90.00
#
_symmetry.space_group_name_H-M   'P 1'
#
loop_
_entity.id
_entity.type
_entity.pdbx_description
1 polymer ?
#
loop_
_entity_poly.entity_id
_entity_poly.type
_entity_poly.pdbx_seq_one_letter_code
_entity_poly.pdbx_strand_id
1 'polypeptide(L)' 'MAEGFALEKVAYLEFQRLLKTGHFAHQRTGQAFYNHFNLHRLSDQQALAGLYAADGRQAIKLIERMFVIE' A
#
# COMPACT_ATOMS: atom_id res chain seq x y z
N MET A 1 18.36 -11.03 2.71
CA MET A 1 17.58 -10.78 1.49
C MET A 1 16.25 -10.25 1.97
N ALA A 2 15.79 -9.09 1.50
CA ALA A 2 14.56 -8.50 2.04
C ALA A 2 13.36 -9.32 1.53
N GLU A 3 12.70 -10.05 2.43
CA GLU A 3 11.42 -10.71 2.18
C GLU A 3 10.36 -9.62 2.00
N GLY A 4 10.06 -9.27 0.75
CA GLY A 4 8.95 -8.38 0.43
C GLY A 4 7.62 -9.07 0.73
N PHE A 5 6.60 -8.32 1.13
CA PHE A 5 5.26 -8.86 1.35
C PHE A 5 4.64 -9.28 0.00
N ALA A 6 4.16 -10.52 -0.11
CA ALA A 6 3.45 -10.95 -1.32
C ALA A 6 2.06 -10.30 -1.39
N LEU A 7 1.70 -9.80 -2.57
CA LEU A 7 0.38 -9.25 -2.85
C LEU A 7 -0.13 -9.77 -4.20
N GLU A 8 -1.35 -10.28 -4.22
CA GLU A 8 -1.97 -10.71 -5.47
C GLU A 8 -2.15 -9.54 -6.44
N LYS A 9 -1.73 -9.73 -7.69
CA LYS A 9 -1.84 -8.73 -8.76
C LYS A 9 -3.25 -8.24 -8.97
N VAL A 10 -4.24 -9.13 -8.89
CA VAL A 10 -5.66 -8.75 -9.04
C VAL A 10 -6.09 -7.79 -7.93
N ALA A 11 -5.70 -8.06 -6.68
CA ALA A 11 -6.01 -7.19 -5.55
C ALA A 11 -5.31 -5.82 -5.67
N TYR A 12 -4.06 -5.81 -6.15
CA TYR A 12 -3.33 -4.56 -6.41
C TYR A 12 -3.98 -3.72 -7.52
N LEU A 13 -4.40 -4.35 -8.62
CA LEU A 13 -5.09 -3.68 -9.72
C LEU A 13 -6.44 -3.09 -9.27
N GLU A 14 -7.17 -3.81 -8.42
CA GLU A 14 -8.43 -3.29 -7.85
C GLU A 14 -8.17 -2.08 -6.94
N PHE A 15 -7.16 -2.14 -6.08
CA PHE A 15 -6.75 -0.96 -5.30
C PHE A 15 -6.40 0.24 -6.20
N GLN A 16 -5.65 0.02 -7.29
CA GLN A 16 -5.31 1.09 -8.23
C GLN A 16 -6.55 1.67 -8.92
N ARG A 17 -7.55 0.83 -9.23
CA ARG A 17 -8.82 1.28 -9.79
C ARG A 17 -9.56 2.18 -8.81
N LEU A 18 -9.71 1.75 -7.56
CA LEU A 18 -10.37 2.51 -6.49
C LEU A 18 -9.67 3.85 -6.22
N LEU A 19 -8.34 3.86 -6.24
CA LEU A 19 -7.54 5.07 -6.09
C LEU A 19 -7.82 6.08 -7.22
N LYS A 20 -7.82 5.60 -8.48
CA LYS A 20 -8.11 6.45 -9.66
C LYS A 20 -9.53 7.00 -9.66
N THR A 21 -10.51 6.26 -9.14
CA THR A 21 -11.91 6.71 -9.06
C THR A 21 -12.18 7.60 -7.84
N GLY A 22 -11.16 7.97 -7.05
CA GLY A 22 -11.30 8.87 -5.92
C GLY A 22 -11.95 8.23 -4.68
N HIS A 23 -12.02 6.90 -4.60
CA HIS A 23 -12.62 6.19 -3.44
C HIS A 23 -11.90 6.52 -2.12
N PHE A 24 -10.65 6.97 -2.20
CA PHE A 24 -9.82 7.34 -1.05
C PHE A 24 -9.53 8.84 -0.96
N ALA A 25 -10.40 9.71 -1.48
CA ALA A 25 -10.17 11.16 -1.57
C ALA A 25 -9.79 11.87 -0.25
N HIS A 26 -10.14 11.29 0.90
CA HIS A 26 -9.82 11.82 2.23
C HIS A 26 -8.60 11.18 2.90
N GLN A 27 -7.88 10.31 2.19
CA GLN A 27 -6.73 9.58 2.71
C GLN A 27 -5.52 9.85 1.82
N ARG A 28 -4.34 9.90 2.44
CA ARG A 28 -3.09 9.78 1.68
C ARG A 28 -3.06 8.41 1.00
N THR A 29 -2.43 8.32 -0.17
CA THR A 29 -2.34 7.07 -0.93
C THR A 29 -1.75 5.92 -0.11
N GLY A 30 -0.73 6.19 0.70
CA GLY A 30 -0.12 5.18 1.57
C GLY A 30 -1.00 4.78 2.74
N GLN A 31 -1.72 5.73 3.35
CA GLN A 31 -2.74 5.44 4.36
C GLN A 31 -3.89 4.59 3.78
N ALA A 32 -4.35 4.93 2.58
CA ALA A 32 -5.40 4.18 1.89
C ALA A 32 -4.99 2.73 1.63
N PHE A 33 -3.77 2.52 1.13
CA PHE A 33 -3.22 1.18 0.91
C PHE A 33 -3.10 0.40 2.22
N TYR A 34 -2.55 1.03 3.26
CA TYR A 34 -2.39 0.42 4.58
C TYR A 34 -3.72 -0.02 5.18
N ASN A 35 -4.76 0.81 5.07
CA ASN A 35 -6.10 0.50 5.56
C ASN A 35 -6.78 -0.58 4.71
N HIS A 36 -6.71 -0.46 3.37
CA HIS A 36 -7.38 -1.36 2.44
C HIS A 36 -6.88 -2.81 2.57
N PHE A 37 -5.58 -2.99 2.78
CA PHE A 37 -4.97 -4.32 2.97
C PHE A 37 -4.81 -4.74 4.44
N ASN A 38 -5.40 -4.00 5.38
CA ASN A 38 -5.34 -4.30 6.82
C ASN A 38 -3.91 -4.51 7.35
N LEU A 39 -2.96 -3.69 6.90
CA LEU A 39 -1.54 -3.87 7.22
C LEU A 39 -1.22 -3.66 8.71
N HIS A 40 -2.14 -3.10 9.49
CA HIS A 40 -2.06 -3.04 10.95
C HIS A 40 -1.99 -4.42 11.62
N ARG A 41 -2.34 -5.50 10.90
CA ARG A 41 -2.27 -6.88 11.39
C ARG A 41 -0.89 -7.53 11.20
N LEU A 42 0.02 -6.87 10.48
CA LEU A 42 1.38 -7.37 10.25
C LEU A 42 2.29 -7.04 11.45
N SER A 43 3.27 -7.89 11.72
CA SER A 43 4.13 -7.72 12.89
C SER A 43 5.12 -6.54 12.77
N ASP A 44 5.56 -6.19 11.56
CA ASP A 44 6.54 -5.11 11.33
C ASP A 44 5.86 -3.76 11.06
N GLN A 45 5.30 -3.16 12.12
CA GLN A 45 4.67 -1.84 12.04
C GLN A 45 5.67 -0.70 11.84
N GLN A 46 6.95 -0.89 12.19
CA GLN A 46 7.96 0.15 12.04
C GLN A 46 8.30 0.39 10.57
N ALA A 47 8.43 -0.67 9.77
CA ALA A 47 8.60 -0.55 8.33
C ALA A 47 7.38 0.09 7.65
N LEU A 48 6.17 -0.17 8.16
CA LEU A 48 4.91 0.32 7.59
C LEU A 48 4.58 1.77 7.93
N ALA A 49 5.16 2.33 8.99
CA ALA A 49 4.91 3.72 9.40
C ALA A 49 5.28 4.73 8.28
N GLY A 50 6.37 4.49 7.56
CA GLY A 50 6.79 5.31 6.43
C GLY A 50 5.82 5.22 5.25
N LEU A 51 5.27 4.03 4.98
CA LEU A 51 4.23 3.85 3.97
C LEU A 51 2.94 4.58 4.36
N TYR A 52 2.48 4.45 5.61
CA TYR A 52 1.26 5.09 6.09
C TYR A 52 1.29 6.62 5.98
N ALA A 53 2.46 7.22 6.20
CA ALA A 53 2.65 8.67 6.11
C ALA A 53 2.81 9.19 4.68
N ALA A 54 3.18 8.34 3.71
CA ALA A 54 3.45 8.75 2.34
C ALA A 54 2.17 9.02 1.53
N ASP A 55 2.27 9.90 0.54
CA ASP A 55 1.17 10.25 -0.37
C ASP A 55 1.58 10.24 -1.84
N GLY A 56 0.58 10.16 -2.71
CA GLY A 56 0.68 10.15 -4.16
C GLY A 56 1.77 9.22 -4.68
N ARG A 57 2.65 9.76 -5.53
CA ARG A 57 3.72 8.99 -6.18
C ARG A 57 4.76 8.45 -5.19
N GLN A 58 4.96 9.09 -4.04
CA GLN A 58 5.89 8.57 -3.03
C GLN A 58 5.36 7.28 -2.41
N ALA A 59 4.07 7.23 -2.09
CA ALA A 59 3.43 6.02 -1.58
C ALA A 59 3.51 4.87 -2.59
N ILE A 60 3.22 5.14 -3.87
CA ILE A 60 3.29 4.11 -4.93
C ILE A 60 4.69 3.49 -5.01
N LYS A 61 5.75 4.31 -4.99
CA LYS A 61 7.14 3.80 -4.99
C LYS A 61 7.46 2.93 -3.77
N LEU A 62 6.92 3.28 -2.59
CA LEU A 62 7.11 2.47 -1.39
C LEU A 62 6.37 1.13 -1.50
N ILE A 63 5.14 1.13 -2.03
CA ILE A 63 4.37 -0.09 -2.28
C ILE A 63 5.13 -1.03 -3.22
N GLU A 64 5.58 -0.53 -4.38
CA GLU A 64 6.31 -1.33 -5.37
C GLU A 64 7.67 -1.85 -4.87
N ARG A 65 8.25 -1.20 -3.86
CA ARG A 65 9.50 -1.65 -3.22
C ARG A 65 9.25 -2.67 -2.11
N MET A 66 8.18 -2.50 -1.32
CA MET A 66 7.90 -3.30 -0.14
C MET A 66 7.09 -4.56 -0.44
N PHE A 67 6.31 -4.54 -1.53
CA PHE A 67 5.41 -5.62 -1.91
C PHE A 67 5.83 -6.24 -3.24
N VAL A 68 5.92 -7.56 -3.27
CA VAL A 68 6.06 -8.33 -4.50
C VAL A 68 4.66 -8.57 -5.05
N ILE A 69 4.40 -8.09 -6.26
CA ILE A 69 3.10 -8.22 -6.92
C ILE A 69 3.14 -9.49 -7.80
N GLU A 70 2.36 -10.51 -7.44
CA GLU A 70 2.35 -11.82 -8.09
C GLU A 70 1.03 -12.07 -8.85
#